data_AF-A0A915DXA4-F1
#
_entry.id   AF-A0A915DXA4-F1
#
_cell.length_a   1.000
_cell.length_b   1.000
_cell.length_c   1.000
_cell.angle_alpha   90.00
_cell.angle_beta   90.00
_cell.angle_gamma   90.00
#
_symmetry.space_group_name_H-M   'P 1'
#
loop_
_entity.id
_entity.type
_entity.pdbx_description
1 polymer ?
#
loop_
_entity_poly.entity_id
_entity_poly.type
_entity_poly.pdbx_seq_one_letter_code
_entity_poly.pdbx_strand_id
1 'polypeptide(L)'
;MKKNTLHLKRSSRMRKICEGFHANVVENCTENAVARSELLRSVVIRLEDMNTVVGKTLEHHQRVLNAAALNIKKWDIQVLKLKSIFHTLNMFNLDITQKCLIAECWVPSAHIIRVRAALQHATELTGSNVASIVNKLETDECPPTYHNLNKFTKAFQGIVDSYGIANYREINPTPWTIITFPFIFAVMFGDTGHGLIMLLAAAALIAFEKKIETAKIKDEIFNTFYGGRYVILLMGAFAVYTGFIYNDFFSKSLNLFGSEWRNPYPMKTLMPMLEQEEKTNGVLALELDPLYSFRPYPFGVDPVWNLALNRLNFLNPMKMKSSIIIGISQMFFGLVLSLLNHLHAGSYVDVFFVFIPQILFLTLIFVYLCIQVILKWVFFWVQPGYILYVYVQKQEQGMAHQDDKKHWEENDQCYLQLWYPNQDKVEAAFILIAVACIPVMLFVKPAIMWFRARNGQQVSSGHGGGHGGDGEFNFGDVMVYQAIHTIEFALGCISHTASYLRLWALSLAHAQLSDVLWTMVLNKGFAQPGVIGMVANFVIFAFFGTMSVAVLVLMEGLSAFLHALRLHWVEFQSKFYIGTGIQFEPFSFHQIIRIHEGMDA
;
A
#
# COMPACT_ATOMS: atom_id res chain seq x y z
N MET A 1 1.09 51.85 80.90
CA MET A 1 0.01 51.65 79.90
C MET A 1 0.46 51.76 78.43
N LYS A 2 1.33 52.70 78.01
CA LYS A 2 1.74 52.84 76.58
C LYS A 2 2.58 51.70 75.98
N LYS A 3 3.33 50.91 76.78
CA LYS A 3 4.14 49.77 76.28
C LYS A 3 3.30 48.54 75.87
N ASN A 4 2.20 48.25 76.59
CA ASN A 4 1.37 47.07 76.32
C ASN A 4 0.54 47.21 75.04
N THR A 5 0.04 48.41 74.73
CA THR A 5 -0.68 48.69 73.47
C THR A 5 0.23 48.62 72.24
N LEU A 6 1.53 48.91 72.39
CA LEU A 6 2.52 48.82 71.31
C LEU A 6 2.90 47.35 71.00
N HIS A 7 3.01 46.51 72.03
CA HIS A 7 3.23 45.07 71.89
C HIS A 7 2.05 44.38 71.18
N LEU A 8 0.81 44.74 71.54
CA LEU A 8 -0.40 44.20 70.90
C LEU A 8 -0.46 44.54 69.39
N LYS A 9 -0.18 45.80 69.03
CA LYS A 9 -0.15 46.24 67.62
C LYS A 9 0.94 45.51 66.82
N ARG A 10 2.13 45.29 67.40
CA ARG A 10 3.22 44.54 66.73
C ARG A 10 2.85 43.08 66.48
N SER A 11 2.28 42.40 67.48
CA SER A 11 1.83 41.01 67.34
C SER A 11 0.78 40.84 66.23
N SER A 12 -0.21 41.74 66.16
CA SER A 12 -1.22 41.73 65.10
C SER A 12 -0.65 41.96 63.69
N ARG A 13 0.39 42.80 63.55
CA ARG A 13 1.06 43.05 62.26
C ARG A 13 1.92 41.85 61.85
N MET A 14 2.61 41.23 62.80
CA MET A 14 3.38 40.00 62.57
C MET A 14 2.47 38.88 62.09
N ARG A 15 1.31 38.70 62.74
CA ARG A 15 0.30 37.72 62.34
C ARG A 15 -0.17 37.93 60.89
N LYS A 16 -0.49 39.16 60.51
CA LYS A 16 -0.87 39.49 59.12
C LYS A 16 0.24 39.19 58.11
N ILE A 17 1.51 39.37 58.49
CA ILE A 17 2.66 39.01 57.66
C ILE A 17 2.75 37.48 57.54
N CYS A 18 2.64 36.75 58.65
CA CYS A 18 2.64 35.28 58.66
C CYS A 18 1.47 34.70 57.85
N GLU A 19 0.26 35.23 58.01
CA GLU A 19 -0.92 34.87 57.21
C GLU A 19 -0.71 35.21 55.73
N GLY A 20 -0.09 36.36 55.43
CA GLY A 20 0.29 36.76 54.07
C GLY A 20 1.32 35.83 53.40
N PHE A 21 2.12 35.12 54.18
CA PHE A 21 3.05 34.07 53.71
C PHE A 21 2.49 32.65 53.87
N HIS A 22 1.19 32.49 54.12
CA HIS A 22 0.53 31.19 54.36
C HIS A 22 1.12 30.36 55.52
N ALA A 23 1.72 31.02 56.53
CA ALA A 23 2.18 30.35 57.73
C ALA A 23 1.01 30.12 58.70
N ASN A 24 0.76 28.86 59.05
CA ASN A 24 -0.26 28.48 60.04
C ASN A 24 0.25 28.77 61.46
N VAL A 25 -0.20 29.87 62.06
CA VAL A 25 0.15 30.26 63.43
C VAL A 25 -0.82 29.62 64.42
N VAL A 26 -0.34 28.72 65.28
CA VAL A 26 -1.14 28.07 66.33
C VAL A 26 -1.19 28.98 67.57
N GLU A 27 -2.37 29.53 67.88
CA GLU A 27 -2.54 30.56 68.92
C GLU A 27 -2.48 30.05 70.37
N ASN A 28 -2.79 28.77 70.61
CA ASN A 28 -3.02 28.24 71.95
C ASN A 28 -1.78 27.63 72.63
N CYS A 29 -0.57 28.03 72.24
CA CYS A 29 0.65 27.49 72.87
C CYS A 29 0.94 28.24 74.19
N THR A 30 0.50 27.68 75.32
CA THR A 30 0.73 28.24 76.66
C THR A 30 2.22 28.18 77.05
N GLU A 31 2.74 29.21 77.72
CA GLU A 31 4.12 29.23 78.22
C GLU A 31 4.37 28.21 79.36
N ASN A 32 3.31 27.80 80.06
CA ASN A 32 3.38 26.83 81.14
C ASN A 32 3.60 25.40 80.61
N ALA A 33 4.65 24.73 81.08
CA ALA A 33 5.05 23.40 80.62
C ALA A 33 3.98 22.33 80.86
N VAL A 34 3.24 22.42 81.97
CA VAL A 34 2.18 21.47 82.34
C VAL A 34 0.99 21.61 81.39
N ALA A 35 0.49 22.84 81.19
CA ALA A 35 -0.64 23.10 80.28
C ALA A 35 -0.32 22.74 78.82
N ARG A 36 0.93 22.94 78.37
CA ARG A 36 1.39 22.49 77.04
C ARG A 36 1.39 20.96 76.91
N SER A 37 1.80 20.24 77.96
CA SER A 37 1.77 18.77 77.96
C SER A 37 0.34 18.20 77.89
N GLU A 38 -0.61 18.86 78.54
CA GLU A 38 -2.04 18.51 78.48
C GLU A 38 -2.64 18.78 77.10
N LEU A 39 -2.35 19.94 76.50
CA LEU A 39 -2.76 20.27 75.13
C LEU A 39 -2.19 19.28 74.11
N LEU A 40 -0.90 18.93 74.23
CA LEU A 40 -0.27 17.94 73.36
C LEU A 40 -0.95 16.59 73.49
N ARG A 41 -1.25 16.14 74.72
CA ARG A 41 -2.00 14.90 74.95
C ARG A 41 -3.38 14.93 74.29
N SER A 42 -4.11 16.03 74.40
CA SER A 42 -5.42 16.21 73.74
C SER A 42 -5.32 16.16 72.20
N VAL A 43 -4.31 16.82 71.62
CA VAL A 43 -4.09 16.81 70.17
C VAL A 43 -3.71 15.41 69.68
N VAL A 44 -2.86 14.68 70.41
CA VAL A 44 -2.48 13.30 70.06
C VAL A 44 -3.69 12.38 70.09
N ILE A 45 -4.57 12.49 71.10
CA ILE A 45 -5.82 11.72 71.16
C ILE A 45 -6.71 12.05 69.94
N ARG A 46 -6.89 13.33 69.62
CA ARG A 46 -7.67 13.74 68.43
C ARG A 46 -7.04 13.26 67.13
N LEU A 47 -5.70 13.21 67.06
CA LEU A 47 -4.97 12.71 65.90
C LEU A 47 -5.18 11.21 65.75
N GLU A 48 -5.14 10.45 66.85
CA GLU A 48 -5.41 9.02 66.86
C GLU A 48 -6.85 8.74 66.44
N ASP A 49 -7.83 9.43 67.03
CA ASP A 49 -9.24 9.36 66.62
C ASP A 49 -9.40 9.66 65.13
N MET A 50 -8.77 10.74 64.63
CA MET A 50 -8.84 11.10 63.23
C MET A 50 -8.20 10.03 62.33
N ASN A 51 -7.06 9.46 62.72
CA ASN A 51 -6.44 8.35 62.00
C ASN A 51 -7.35 7.11 61.94
N THR A 52 -8.09 6.81 63.02
CA THR A 52 -9.06 5.71 62.99
C THR A 52 -10.22 5.99 62.04
N VAL A 53 -10.70 7.24 61.97
CA VAL A 53 -11.76 7.66 61.03
C VAL A 53 -11.24 7.61 59.59
N VAL A 54 -10.03 8.08 59.33
CA VAL A 54 -9.39 7.99 58.01
C VAL A 54 -9.21 6.52 57.59
N GLY A 55 -8.76 5.66 58.50
CA GLY A 55 -8.66 4.21 58.23
C GLY A 55 -10.01 3.60 57.84
N LYS A 56 -11.05 3.83 58.65
CA LYS A 56 -12.41 3.31 58.38
C LYS A 56 -13.02 3.86 57.08
N THR A 57 -12.79 5.12 56.77
CA THR A 57 -13.29 5.74 55.51
C THR A 57 -12.55 5.19 54.30
N LEU A 58 -11.24 4.98 54.38
CA LEU A 58 -10.46 4.37 53.31
C LEU A 58 -10.87 2.91 53.07
N GLU A 59 -11.07 2.12 54.12
CA GLU A 59 -11.60 0.75 54.02
C GLU A 59 -13.01 0.70 53.43
N HIS A 60 -13.89 1.63 53.83
CA HIS A 60 -15.21 1.75 53.23
C HIS A 60 -15.12 2.09 51.75
N HIS A 61 -14.29 3.07 51.38
CA HIS A 61 -14.06 3.47 50.00
C HIS A 61 -13.51 2.31 49.17
N GLN A 62 -12.52 1.57 49.66
CA GLN A 62 -11.97 0.39 48.99
C GLN A 62 -13.02 -0.71 48.78
N ARG A 63 -13.88 -0.96 49.78
CA ARG A 63 -14.98 -1.94 49.63
C ARG A 63 -15.97 -1.53 48.55
N VAL A 64 -16.37 -0.26 48.51
CA VAL A 64 -17.27 0.27 47.47
C VAL A 64 -16.60 0.22 46.11
N LEU A 65 -15.33 0.61 46.01
CA LEU A 65 -14.56 0.55 44.77
C LEU A 65 -14.43 -0.89 44.25
N ASN A 66 -14.15 -1.86 45.10
CA ASN A 66 -14.06 -3.26 44.70
C ASN A 66 -15.43 -3.81 44.22
N ALA A 67 -16.51 -3.47 44.93
CA ALA A 67 -17.86 -3.84 44.52
C ALA A 67 -18.28 -3.19 43.19
N ALA A 68 -17.90 -1.92 42.98
CA ALA A 68 -18.15 -1.19 41.73
C ALA A 68 -17.28 -1.74 40.59
N ALA A 69 -16.00 -2.03 40.83
CA ALA A 69 -15.06 -2.54 39.83
C ALA A 69 -15.48 -3.89 39.24
N LEU A 70 -16.17 -4.74 40.01
CA LEU A 70 -16.73 -6.00 39.51
C LEU A 70 -17.87 -5.79 38.51
N ASN A 71 -18.68 -4.74 38.68
CA ASN A 71 -19.89 -4.50 37.90
C ASN A 71 -19.74 -3.43 36.81
N ILE A 72 -18.74 -2.55 36.91
CA ILE A 72 -18.59 -1.37 36.04
C ILE A 72 -18.55 -1.75 34.56
N LYS A 73 -17.83 -2.82 34.20
CA LYS A 73 -17.74 -3.30 32.81
C LYS A 73 -19.10 -3.78 32.28
N LYS A 74 -19.90 -4.41 33.13
CA LYS A 74 -21.24 -4.88 32.75
C LYS A 74 -22.19 -3.69 32.56
N TRP A 75 -22.17 -2.73 33.49
CA TRP A 75 -22.99 -1.52 33.38
C TRP A 75 -22.62 -0.69 32.16
N ASP A 76 -21.34 -0.55 31.87
CA ASP A 76 -20.85 0.18 30.69
C ASP A 76 -21.38 -0.43 29.39
N ILE A 77 -21.26 -1.76 29.21
CA ILE A 77 -21.81 -2.45 28.05
C ILE A 77 -23.35 -2.30 27.97
N GLN A 78 -24.05 -2.33 29.11
CA GLN A 78 -25.51 -2.15 29.13
C GLN A 78 -25.92 -0.74 28.69
N VAL A 79 -25.24 0.29 29.21
CA VAL A 79 -25.48 1.70 28.85
C VAL A 79 -25.14 1.92 27.37
N LEU A 80 -24.05 1.35 26.87
CA LEU A 80 -23.66 1.45 25.47
C LEU A 80 -24.72 0.84 24.54
N LYS A 81 -25.23 -0.34 24.86
CA LYS A 81 -26.32 -0.98 24.10
C LYS A 81 -27.61 -0.17 24.14
N LEU A 82 -28.00 0.35 25.31
CA LEU A 82 -29.19 1.19 25.44
C LEU A 82 -29.05 2.48 24.61
N LYS A 83 -27.90 3.14 24.72
CA LYS A 83 -27.59 4.35 23.95
C LYS A 83 -27.68 4.08 22.45
N SER A 84 -27.14 2.97 21.96
CA SER A 84 -27.19 2.65 20.52
C SER A 84 -28.60 2.31 20.04
N ILE A 85 -29.42 1.64 20.86
CA ILE A 85 -30.83 1.39 20.55
C ILE A 85 -31.59 2.72 20.45
N PHE A 86 -31.49 3.60 21.45
CA PHE A 86 -32.18 4.89 21.41
C PHE A 86 -31.70 5.79 20.27
N HIS A 87 -30.40 5.78 19.98
CA HIS A 87 -29.88 6.50 18.82
C HIS A 87 -30.48 5.98 17.50
N THR A 88 -30.65 4.66 17.38
CA THR A 88 -31.27 4.05 16.18
C THR A 88 -32.77 4.36 16.10
N LEU A 89 -33.49 4.31 17.22
CA LEU A 89 -34.90 4.68 17.29
C LEU A 89 -35.14 6.14 16.92
N ASN A 90 -34.21 7.03 17.25
CA ASN A 90 -34.28 8.45 16.86
C ASN A 90 -34.13 8.67 15.34
N MET A 91 -33.63 7.69 14.57
CA MET A 91 -33.58 7.76 13.11
C MET A 91 -34.90 7.32 12.45
N PHE A 92 -35.86 6.79 13.21
CA PHE A 92 -37.14 6.32 12.68
C PHE A 92 -38.18 7.44 12.65
N ASN A 93 -39.09 7.37 11.69
CA ASN A 93 -40.22 8.29 11.62
C ASN A 93 -41.36 7.79 12.50
N LEU A 94 -42.07 8.72 13.16
CA LEU A 94 -43.15 8.39 14.09
C LEU A 94 -44.50 8.59 13.41
N ASP A 95 -45.28 7.51 13.27
CA ASP A 95 -46.67 7.60 12.85
C ASP A 95 -47.57 7.82 14.08
N ILE A 96 -48.08 9.05 14.19
CA ILE A 96 -48.94 9.50 15.30
C ILE A 96 -50.26 8.71 15.32
N THR A 97 -50.73 8.23 14.17
CA THR A 97 -52.05 7.60 14.05
C THR A 97 -52.07 6.17 14.58
N GLN A 98 -51.07 5.36 14.23
CA GLN A 98 -50.95 3.96 14.66
C GLN A 98 -50.05 3.76 15.88
N LYS A 99 -49.42 4.83 16.39
CA LYS A 99 -48.37 4.77 17.43
C LYS A 99 -47.27 3.76 17.07
N CYS A 100 -46.95 3.68 15.78
CA CYS A 100 -45.94 2.80 15.22
C CYS A 100 -44.75 3.62 14.71
N LEU A 101 -43.58 3.02 14.71
CA LEU A 101 -42.37 3.60 14.13
C LEU A 101 -42.19 3.02 12.72
N ILE A 102 -41.94 3.89 11.76
CA ILE A 102 -41.64 3.53 10.38
C ILE A 102 -40.14 3.75 10.17
N ALA A 103 -39.46 2.71 9.66
CA ALA A 103 -38.04 2.74 9.39
C ALA A 103 -37.79 2.26 7.97
N GLU A 104 -37.01 3.04 7.23
CA GLU A 104 -36.46 2.65 5.94
C GLU A 104 -35.02 2.18 6.16
N CYS A 105 -34.67 1.01 5.65
CA CYS A 105 -33.35 0.45 5.87
C CYS A 105 -32.84 -0.37 4.67
N TRP A 106 -31.54 -0.27 4.44
CA TRP A 106 -30.85 -1.08 3.45
C TRP A 106 -30.56 -2.47 4.01
N VAL A 107 -31.05 -3.49 3.33
CA VAL A 107 -30.81 -4.90 3.70
C VAL A 107 -30.33 -5.67 2.47
N PRO A 108 -29.22 -6.43 2.55
CA PRO A 108 -28.81 -7.31 1.47
C PRO A 108 -29.93 -8.29 1.11
N SER A 109 -30.24 -8.44 -0.17
CA SER A 109 -31.37 -9.27 -0.65
C SER A 109 -31.26 -10.73 -0.18
N ALA A 110 -30.04 -11.24 0.03
CA ALA A 110 -29.78 -12.58 0.55
C ALA A 110 -30.20 -12.78 2.02
N HIS A 111 -30.37 -11.70 2.81
CA HIS A 111 -30.63 -11.76 4.24
C HIS A 111 -32.03 -11.30 4.65
N ILE A 112 -32.88 -10.90 3.69
CA ILE A 112 -34.25 -10.44 3.96
C ILE A 112 -35.10 -11.48 4.72
N ILE A 113 -34.90 -12.77 4.41
CA ILE A 113 -35.62 -13.88 5.06
C ILE A 113 -35.22 -13.98 6.54
N ARG A 114 -33.93 -13.81 6.86
CA ARG A 114 -33.44 -13.83 8.25
C ARG A 114 -33.97 -12.66 9.05
N VAL A 115 -34.03 -11.46 8.45
CA VAL A 115 -34.58 -10.27 9.11
C VAL A 115 -36.07 -10.48 9.44
N ARG A 116 -36.86 -10.98 8.48
CA ARG A 116 -38.28 -11.30 8.71
C ARG A 116 -38.48 -12.31 9.84
N ALA A 117 -37.68 -13.38 9.87
CA ALA A 117 -37.75 -14.38 10.93
C ALA A 117 -37.37 -13.80 12.31
N ALA A 118 -36.34 -12.94 12.37
CA ALA A 118 -35.92 -12.30 13.62
C ALA A 118 -37.00 -11.36 14.17
N LEU A 119 -37.69 -10.62 13.30
CA LEU A 119 -38.80 -9.74 13.67
C LEU A 119 -40.04 -10.52 14.14
N GLN A 120 -40.38 -11.63 13.48
CA GLN A 120 -41.46 -12.53 13.90
C GLN A 120 -41.17 -13.11 15.30
N HIS A 121 -39.96 -13.62 15.51
CA HIS A 121 -39.52 -14.13 16.81
C HIS A 121 -39.56 -13.05 17.92
N ALA A 122 -39.23 -11.80 17.59
CA ALA A 122 -39.34 -10.68 18.54
C ALA A 122 -40.80 -10.35 18.89
N THR A 123 -41.72 -10.42 17.93
CA THR A 123 -43.16 -10.25 18.17
C THR A 123 -43.71 -11.38 19.06
N GLU A 124 -43.30 -12.63 18.83
CA GLU A 124 -43.70 -13.78 19.64
C GLU A 124 -43.22 -13.65 21.10
N LEU A 125 -41.95 -13.27 21.30
CA LEU A 125 -41.36 -13.05 22.62
C LEU A 125 -42.04 -11.94 23.43
N THR A 126 -42.51 -10.90 22.75
CA THR A 126 -43.17 -9.75 23.41
C THR A 126 -44.65 -9.98 23.66
N GLY A 127 -45.25 -11.03 23.06
CA GLY A 127 -46.69 -11.29 23.16
C GLY A 127 -47.55 -10.17 22.58
N SER A 128 -46.98 -9.35 21.67
CA SER A 128 -47.68 -8.24 21.05
C SER A 128 -48.62 -8.74 19.96
N ASN A 129 -49.85 -8.22 19.93
CA ASN A 129 -50.82 -8.51 18.86
C ASN A 129 -50.48 -7.78 17.54
N VAL A 130 -49.53 -6.84 17.55
CA VAL A 130 -49.12 -6.10 16.35
C VAL A 130 -48.00 -6.85 15.65
N ALA A 131 -48.30 -7.41 14.48
CA ALA A 131 -47.32 -8.07 13.63
C ALA A 131 -46.33 -7.04 13.04
N SER A 132 -45.04 -7.39 13.04
CA SER A 132 -44.02 -6.63 12.34
C SER A 132 -44.16 -6.81 10.83
N ILE A 133 -44.26 -5.71 10.08
CA ILE A 133 -44.44 -5.72 8.63
C ILE A 133 -43.12 -5.31 7.98
N VAL A 134 -42.63 -6.14 7.04
CA VAL A 134 -41.44 -5.84 6.22
C VAL A 134 -41.87 -5.80 4.76
N ASN A 135 -41.89 -4.61 4.18
CA ASN A 135 -42.18 -4.40 2.77
C ASN A 135 -40.90 -4.07 1.99
N LYS A 136 -40.83 -4.49 0.72
CA LYS A 136 -39.75 -4.11 -0.18
C LYS A 136 -40.18 -2.83 -0.92
N LEU A 137 -39.45 -1.75 -0.69
CA LEU A 137 -39.62 -0.49 -1.42
C LEU A 137 -38.70 -0.48 -2.65
N GLU A 138 -39.19 0.03 -3.77
CA GLU A 138 -38.38 0.34 -4.95
C GLU A 138 -38.05 1.83 -4.91
N THR A 139 -36.76 2.17 -5.03
CA THR A 139 -36.24 3.54 -4.96
C THR A 139 -35.14 3.71 -6.01
N ASP A 140 -34.99 4.94 -6.49
CA ASP A 140 -33.93 5.35 -7.41
C ASP A 140 -32.67 5.84 -6.68
N GLU A 141 -32.68 5.87 -5.34
CA GLU A 141 -31.51 6.21 -4.54
C GLU A 141 -30.41 5.15 -4.65
N CYS A 142 -29.15 5.60 -4.71
CA CYS A 142 -27.98 4.72 -4.77
C CYS A 142 -27.84 3.90 -3.46
N PRO A 143 -27.96 2.56 -3.51
CA PRO A 143 -27.78 1.75 -2.32
C PRO A 143 -26.30 1.67 -1.89
N PRO A 144 -26.03 1.40 -0.60
CA PRO A 144 -24.68 1.20 -0.10
C PRO A 144 -24.04 -0.09 -0.63
N THR A 145 -22.72 -0.06 -0.77
CA THR A 145 -21.93 -1.18 -1.29
C THR A 145 -21.49 -2.10 -0.17
N TYR A 146 -21.74 -3.40 -0.35
CA TYR A 146 -21.38 -4.45 0.60
C TYR A 146 -20.55 -5.55 -0.09
N HIS A 147 -19.44 -5.91 0.54
CA HIS A 147 -18.59 -7.02 0.12
C HIS A 147 -18.56 -8.11 1.19
N ASN A 148 -18.75 -9.36 0.78
CA ASN A 148 -18.60 -10.52 1.65
C ASN A 148 -17.11 -10.82 1.87
N LEU A 149 -16.56 -10.33 2.98
CA LEU A 149 -15.13 -10.45 3.27
C LEU A 149 -14.82 -11.65 4.15
N ASN A 150 -13.79 -12.39 3.75
CA ASN A 150 -13.13 -13.35 4.61
C ASN A 150 -12.04 -12.65 5.42
N LYS A 151 -11.57 -13.31 6.47
CA LYS A 151 -10.45 -12.86 7.29
C LYS A 151 -9.19 -12.50 6.49
N PHE A 152 -8.94 -13.23 5.39
CA PHE A 152 -7.84 -12.97 4.47
C PHE A 152 -8.07 -11.73 3.60
N THR A 153 -9.27 -11.57 3.02
CA THR A 153 -9.58 -10.47 2.09
C THR A 153 -9.86 -9.16 2.80
N LYS A 154 -10.21 -9.16 4.09
CA LYS A 154 -10.48 -7.95 4.88
C LYS A 154 -9.33 -6.94 4.85
N ALA A 155 -8.08 -7.40 4.94
CA ALA A 155 -6.91 -6.52 4.93
C ALA A 155 -6.74 -5.81 3.59
N PHE A 156 -6.87 -6.55 2.47
CA PHE A 156 -6.77 -5.99 1.13
C PHE A 156 -7.95 -5.08 0.78
N GLN A 157 -9.16 -5.41 1.26
CA GLN A 157 -10.32 -4.53 1.09
C GLN A 157 -10.13 -3.21 1.84
N GLY A 158 -9.64 -3.24 3.09
CA GLY A 158 -9.37 -2.01 3.84
C GLY A 158 -8.39 -1.05 3.14
N ILE A 159 -7.36 -1.60 2.46
CA ILE A 159 -6.43 -0.81 1.64
C ILE A 159 -7.11 -0.18 0.42
N VAL A 160 -8.07 -0.88 -0.19
CA VAL A 160 -8.85 -0.35 -1.33
C VAL A 160 -9.85 0.71 -0.85
N ASP A 161 -10.61 0.42 0.20
CA ASP A 161 -11.65 1.31 0.74
C ASP A 161 -11.05 2.63 1.26
N SER A 162 -9.79 2.62 1.70
CA SER A 162 -9.05 3.82 2.11
C SER A 162 -8.85 4.85 0.97
N TYR A 163 -8.85 4.41 -0.29
CA TYR A 163 -8.79 5.31 -1.44
C TYR A 163 -10.15 5.91 -1.77
N GLY A 164 -11.19 5.08 -1.72
CA GLY A 164 -12.57 5.44 -1.97
C GLY A 164 -13.43 4.20 -1.98
N ILE A 165 -14.74 4.35 -1.73
CA ILE A 165 -15.68 3.22 -1.66
C ILE A 165 -16.28 2.97 -3.04
N ALA A 166 -16.38 1.70 -3.43
CA ALA A 166 -16.88 1.33 -4.75
C ALA A 166 -18.35 1.72 -4.94
N ASN A 167 -18.73 2.14 -6.14
CA ASN A 167 -20.13 2.37 -6.47
C ASN A 167 -20.92 1.06 -6.46
N TYR A 168 -22.24 1.18 -6.32
CA TYR A 168 -23.11 0.01 -6.28
C TYR A 168 -22.99 -0.81 -7.57
N ARG A 169 -22.67 -2.10 -7.42
CA ARG A 169 -22.41 -3.05 -8.52
C ARG A 169 -21.29 -2.66 -9.49
N GLU A 170 -20.30 -1.91 -9.00
CA GLU A 170 -19.02 -1.72 -9.70
C GLU A 170 -18.09 -2.93 -9.47
N ILE A 171 -17.15 -3.16 -10.38
CA ILE A 171 -16.11 -4.18 -10.19
C ILE A 171 -15.22 -3.79 -9.01
N ASN A 172 -15.16 -4.68 -8.02
CA ASN A 172 -14.25 -4.54 -6.90
C ASN A 172 -12.79 -4.80 -7.37
N PRO A 173 -11.83 -3.89 -7.13
CA PRO A 173 -10.42 -4.10 -7.47
C PRO A 173 -9.72 -5.14 -6.57
N THR A 174 -10.24 -5.41 -5.36
CA THR A 174 -9.61 -6.25 -4.32
C THR A 174 -9.13 -7.64 -4.79
N PRO A 175 -9.90 -8.41 -5.59
CA PRO A 175 -9.43 -9.71 -6.09
C PRO A 175 -8.11 -9.63 -6.86
N TRP A 176 -7.91 -8.55 -7.63
CA TRP A 176 -6.71 -8.34 -8.41
C TRP A 176 -5.56 -7.82 -7.54
N THR A 177 -5.85 -6.85 -6.66
CA THR A 177 -4.86 -6.32 -5.72
C THR A 177 -4.28 -7.39 -4.80
N ILE A 178 -5.02 -8.45 -4.44
CA ILE A 178 -4.49 -9.56 -3.62
C ILE A 178 -3.18 -10.15 -4.19
N ILE A 179 -3.02 -10.22 -5.51
CA ILE A 179 -1.84 -10.78 -6.17
C ILE A 179 -0.94 -9.69 -6.75
N THR A 180 -1.51 -8.69 -7.44
CA THR A 180 -0.69 -7.67 -8.13
C THR A 180 0.03 -6.77 -7.14
N PHE A 181 -0.57 -6.48 -5.98
CA PHE A 181 0.04 -5.61 -4.97
C PHE A 181 1.32 -6.20 -4.38
N PRO A 182 1.30 -7.42 -3.80
CA PRO A 182 2.52 -8.07 -3.32
C PRO A 182 3.57 -8.30 -4.42
N PHE A 183 3.14 -8.59 -5.65
CA PHE A 183 4.07 -8.79 -6.78
C PHE A 183 4.82 -7.50 -7.15
N ILE A 184 4.12 -6.37 -7.27
CA ILE A 184 4.73 -5.08 -7.59
C ILE A 184 5.66 -4.63 -6.47
N PHE A 185 5.26 -4.86 -5.21
CA PHE A 185 6.13 -4.66 -4.05
C PHE A 185 7.41 -5.51 -4.18
N ALA A 186 7.28 -6.79 -4.52
CA ALA A 186 8.41 -7.71 -4.64
C ALA A 186 9.40 -7.33 -5.76
N VAL A 187 8.95 -6.68 -6.83
CA VAL A 187 9.84 -6.17 -7.90
C VAL A 187 10.71 -5.03 -7.38
N MET A 188 10.16 -4.16 -6.52
CA MET A 188 10.89 -3.09 -5.83
C MET A 188 11.80 -3.65 -4.73
N PHE A 189 11.32 -4.61 -3.97
CA PHE A 189 11.97 -5.20 -2.80
C PHE A 189 12.52 -6.61 -3.11
N GLY A 190 13.25 -6.74 -4.22
CA GLY A 190 13.72 -8.03 -4.71
C GLY A 190 15.02 -8.48 -4.04
N ASP A 191 14.95 -8.95 -2.80
CA ASP A 191 16.05 -9.62 -2.09
C ASP A 191 15.53 -10.85 -1.36
N THR A 192 16.17 -11.99 -1.61
CA THR A 192 15.80 -13.29 -1.03
C THR A 192 15.98 -13.31 0.49
N GLY A 193 17.05 -12.70 1.00
CA GLY A 193 17.38 -12.68 2.43
C GLY A 193 16.40 -11.81 3.22
N HIS A 194 16.20 -10.57 2.79
CA HIS A 194 15.24 -9.66 3.40
C HIS A 194 13.78 -10.16 3.26
N GLY A 195 13.43 -10.72 2.10
CA GLY A 195 12.13 -11.36 1.87
C GLY A 195 11.85 -12.50 2.84
N LEU A 196 12.85 -13.35 3.13
CA LEU A 196 12.75 -14.44 4.09
C LEU A 196 12.51 -13.93 5.52
N ILE A 197 13.18 -12.86 5.94
CA ILE A 197 12.96 -12.23 7.26
C ILE A 197 11.52 -11.75 7.38
N MET A 198 10.99 -11.04 6.37
CA MET A 198 9.59 -10.59 6.36
C MET A 198 8.61 -11.77 6.38
N LEU A 199 8.88 -12.82 5.60
CA LEU A 199 8.04 -14.01 5.55
C LEU A 199 7.96 -14.69 6.92
N LEU A 200 9.10 -14.85 7.60
CA LEU A 200 9.17 -15.44 8.93
C LEU A 200 8.47 -14.57 9.99
N ALA A 201 8.64 -13.25 9.94
CA ALA A 201 7.96 -12.32 10.83
C ALA A 201 6.43 -12.38 10.64
N ALA A 202 5.94 -12.40 9.40
CA ALA A 202 4.53 -12.54 9.09
C ALA A 202 3.97 -13.89 9.54
N ALA A 203 4.70 -14.98 9.30
CA ALA A 203 4.31 -16.32 9.73
C ALA A 203 4.22 -16.41 11.27
N ALA A 204 5.13 -15.75 12.00
CA ALA A 204 5.07 -15.67 13.45
C ALA A 204 3.81 -14.94 13.96
N LEU A 205 3.43 -13.81 13.33
CA LEU A 205 2.20 -13.08 13.66
C LEU A 205 0.94 -13.93 13.44
N ILE A 206 0.93 -14.78 12.41
CA ILE A 206 -0.18 -15.68 12.11
C ILE A 206 -0.20 -16.87 13.08
N ALA A 207 0.96 -17.45 13.41
CA ALA A 207 1.05 -18.57 14.35
C ALA A 207 0.57 -18.21 15.76
N PHE A 208 0.89 -17.00 16.24
CA PHE A 208 0.51 -16.53 17.58
C PHE A 208 -0.79 -15.74 17.64
N GLU A 209 -1.65 -15.86 16.62
CA GLU A 209 -2.82 -15.02 16.45
C GLU A 209 -3.76 -15.00 17.65
N LYS A 210 -4.14 -16.17 18.18
CA LYS A 210 -5.09 -16.28 19.32
C LYS A 210 -4.54 -15.62 20.58
N LYS A 211 -3.22 -15.69 20.78
CA LYS A 211 -2.52 -15.12 21.92
C LYS A 211 -2.49 -13.59 21.82
N ILE A 212 -2.24 -13.06 20.62
CA ILE A 212 -2.21 -11.62 20.35
C ILE A 212 -3.60 -11.00 20.48
N GLU A 213 -4.64 -11.64 19.92
CA GLU A 213 -6.02 -11.14 20.00
C GLU A 213 -6.51 -11.07 21.46
N THR A 214 -6.09 -12.02 22.30
CA THR A 214 -6.42 -12.02 23.74
C THR A 214 -5.65 -10.95 24.51
N ALA A 215 -4.47 -10.56 24.04
CA ALA A 215 -3.61 -9.59 24.73
C ALA A 215 -4.13 -8.14 24.64
N LYS A 216 -5.11 -7.85 23.77
CA LYS A 216 -5.75 -6.53 23.59
C LYS A 216 -4.75 -5.37 23.61
N ILE A 217 -3.71 -5.48 22.79
CA ILE A 217 -2.67 -4.45 22.66
C ILE A 217 -3.32 -3.18 22.09
N LYS A 218 -3.10 -2.04 22.75
CA LYS A 218 -3.70 -0.75 22.38
C LYS A 218 -2.83 0.07 21.42
N ASP A 219 -1.63 -0.40 21.10
CA ASP A 219 -0.71 0.32 20.23
C ASP A 219 -1.24 0.34 18.79
N GLU A 220 -1.59 1.53 18.30
CA GLU A 220 -2.17 1.74 16.97
C GLU A 220 -1.27 1.22 15.84
N ILE A 221 0.05 1.44 15.97
CA ILE A 221 1.03 0.96 15.00
C ILE A 221 0.99 -0.57 14.92
N PHE A 222 1.03 -1.25 16.07
CA PHE A 222 1.01 -2.71 16.12
C PHE A 222 -0.31 -3.28 15.58
N ASN A 223 -1.45 -2.65 15.90
CA ASN A 223 -2.76 -3.05 15.40
C ASN A 223 -2.86 -2.89 13.87
N THR A 224 -2.24 -1.85 13.31
CA THR A 224 -2.16 -1.65 11.85
C THR A 224 -1.36 -2.77 11.18
N PHE A 225 -0.16 -3.08 11.69
CA PHE A 225 0.65 -4.19 11.17
C PHE A 225 -0.03 -5.55 11.34
N TYR A 226 -0.71 -5.78 12.47
CA TYR A 226 -1.46 -7.01 12.73
C TYR A 226 -2.66 -7.16 11.80
N GLY A 227 -3.38 -6.07 11.51
CA GLY A 227 -4.45 -6.03 10.51
C GLY A 227 -3.95 -6.44 9.12
N GLY A 228 -2.74 -6.01 8.76
CA GLY A 228 -2.06 -6.32 7.50
C GLY A 228 -1.30 -7.65 7.43
N ARG A 229 -1.37 -8.54 8.42
CA ARG A 229 -0.51 -9.74 8.51
C ARG A 229 -0.49 -10.64 7.26
N TYR A 230 -1.63 -10.82 6.59
CA TYR A 230 -1.72 -11.62 5.37
C TYR A 230 -1.10 -10.90 4.15
N VAL A 231 -1.13 -9.57 4.14
CA VAL A 231 -0.50 -8.75 3.11
C VAL A 231 1.02 -8.89 3.22
N ILE A 232 1.57 -8.76 4.44
CA ILE A 232 3.01 -8.88 4.69
C ILE A 232 3.52 -10.31 4.38
N LEU A 233 2.71 -11.34 4.67
CA LEU A 233 3.02 -12.72 4.30
C LEU A 233 3.21 -12.89 2.78
N LEU A 234 2.25 -12.41 1.99
CA LEU A 234 2.33 -12.51 0.53
C LEU A 234 3.48 -11.66 -0.03
N MET A 235 3.69 -10.46 0.51
CA MET A 235 4.81 -9.60 0.14
C MET A 235 6.16 -10.30 0.37
N GLY A 236 6.34 -10.95 1.54
CA GLY A 236 7.54 -11.73 1.83
C GLY A 236 7.72 -12.91 0.87
N ALA A 237 6.64 -13.64 0.56
CA ALA A 237 6.70 -14.79 -0.35
C ALA A 237 7.08 -14.38 -1.78
N PHE A 238 6.46 -13.32 -2.30
CA PHE A 238 6.81 -12.80 -3.62
C PHE A 238 8.20 -12.16 -3.64
N ALA A 239 8.64 -11.48 -2.56
CA ALA A 239 9.99 -10.92 -2.46
C ALA A 239 11.08 -12.00 -2.50
N VAL A 240 10.83 -13.16 -1.88
CA VAL A 240 11.72 -14.33 -2.01
C VAL A 240 11.76 -14.81 -3.47
N TYR A 241 10.61 -14.90 -4.13
CA TYR A 241 10.54 -15.30 -5.54
C TYR A 241 11.28 -14.34 -6.48
N THR A 242 11.06 -13.03 -6.36
CA THR A 242 11.76 -12.02 -7.19
C THR A 242 13.23 -11.89 -6.82
N GLY A 243 13.59 -12.04 -5.53
CA GLY A 243 14.97 -12.10 -5.08
C GLY A 243 15.76 -13.24 -5.73
N PHE A 244 15.13 -14.41 -5.88
CA PHE A 244 15.71 -15.53 -6.62
C PHE A 244 15.84 -15.24 -8.13
N ILE A 245 14.89 -14.53 -8.74
CA ILE A 245 14.99 -14.10 -10.14
C ILE A 245 16.15 -13.11 -10.33
N TYR A 246 16.31 -12.15 -9.43
CA TYR A 246 17.44 -11.22 -9.45
C TYR A 246 18.76 -11.89 -9.03
N ASN A 247 18.68 -13.07 -8.42
CA ASN A 247 19.80 -13.80 -7.85
C ASN A 247 20.57 -12.95 -6.81
N ASP A 248 19.83 -12.26 -5.95
CA ASP A 248 20.35 -11.44 -4.85
C ASP A 248 19.92 -12.02 -3.49
N PHE A 249 20.92 -12.30 -2.64
CA PHE A 249 20.80 -12.74 -1.25
C PHE A 249 21.74 -11.88 -0.38
N PHE A 250 21.20 -10.87 0.32
CA PHE A 250 21.99 -9.89 1.08
C PHE A 250 23.14 -9.29 0.25
N SER A 251 22.85 -8.86 -0.99
CA SER A 251 23.80 -8.37 -2.01
C SER A 251 24.76 -9.40 -2.64
N LYS A 252 24.67 -10.68 -2.26
CA LYS A 252 25.48 -11.76 -2.84
C LYS A 252 24.66 -12.68 -3.74
N SER A 253 25.30 -13.20 -4.78
CA SER A 253 24.66 -14.10 -5.75
C SER A 253 24.84 -15.55 -5.37
N LEU A 254 23.83 -16.37 -5.62
CA LEU A 254 23.85 -17.80 -5.35
C LEU A 254 24.23 -18.56 -6.62
N ASN A 255 25.30 -19.34 -6.55
CA ASN A 255 25.71 -20.20 -7.67
C ASN A 255 24.99 -21.57 -7.60
N LEU A 256 23.70 -21.60 -7.96
CA LEU A 256 22.86 -22.81 -7.87
C LEU A 256 23.07 -23.78 -9.04
N PHE A 257 23.15 -23.27 -10.27
CA PHE A 257 23.24 -24.08 -11.50
C PHE A 257 24.64 -24.11 -12.15
N GLY A 258 25.63 -23.41 -11.59
CA GLY A 258 26.90 -23.14 -12.25
C GLY A 258 26.81 -21.94 -13.19
N SER A 259 27.84 -21.08 -13.22
CA SER A 259 27.91 -19.96 -14.18
C SER A 259 27.97 -20.49 -15.60
N GLU A 260 27.12 -19.96 -16.48
CA GLU A 260 27.12 -20.29 -17.90
C GLU A 260 28.15 -19.45 -18.67
N TRP A 261 28.60 -18.34 -18.08
CA TRP A 261 29.76 -17.61 -18.57
C TRP A 261 31.04 -18.41 -18.37
N ARG A 262 31.75 -18.66 -19.47
CA ARG A 262 33.04 -19.37 -19.48
C ARG A 262 34.15 -18.48 -19.97
N ASN A 263 35.30 -18.54 -19.29
CA ASN A 263 36.50 -17.86 -19.73
C ASN A 263 36.97 -18.42 -21.09
N PRO A 264 37.02 -17.60 -22.16
CA PRO A 264 37.44 -18.06 -23.49
C PRO A 264 38.98 -18.06 -23.65
N TYR A 265 39.71 -17.42 -22.73
CA TYR A 265 41.16 -17.26 -22.83
C TYR A 265 41.90 -18.53 -22.38
N PRO A 266 42.87 -19.03 -23.16
CA PRO A 266 43.71 -20.15 -22.75
C PRO A 266 44.64 -19.76 -21.58
N MET A 267 44.99 -20.71 -20.70
CA MET A 267 45.83 -20.42 -19.53
C MET A 267 47.19 -19.81 -19.86
N LYS A 268 47.71 -20.03 -21.07
CA LYS A 268 48.99 -19.46 -21.52
C LYS A 268 48.97 -17.93 -21.61
N THR A 269 47.82 -17.32 -21.94
CA THR A 269 47.67 -15.85 -21.99
C THR A 269 47.28 -15.26 -20.64
N LEU A 270 46.64 -16.05 -19.77
CA LEU A 270 46.24 -15.61 -18.42
C LEU A 270 47.42 -15.55 -17.45
N MET A 271 48.33 -16.52 -17.49
CA MET A 271 49.49 -16.58 -16.58
C MET A 271 50.29 -15.26 -16.49
N PRO A 272 50.72 -14.62 -17.59
CA PRO A 272 51.45 -13.35 -17.49
C PRO A 272 50.57 -12.20 -16.98
N MET A 273 49.26 -12.21 -17.24
CA MET A 273 48.32 -11.19 -16.75
C MET A 273 48.08 -11.33 -15.24
N LEU A 274 47.98 -12.56 -14.74
CA LEU A 274 47.85 -12.87 -13.32
C LEU A 274 49.13 -12.50 -12.54
N GLU A 275 50.32 -12.79 -13.10
CA GLU A 275 51.58 -12.36 -12.50
C GLU A 275 51.72 -10.82 -12.46
N GLN A 276 51.17 -10.12 -13.45
CA GLN A 276 51.15 -8.66 -13.47
C GLN A 276 50.15 -8.09 -12.46
N GLU A 277 49.01 -8.74 -12.27
CA GLU A 277 48.02 -8.40 -11.25
C GLU A 277 48.62 -8.52 -9.84
N GLU A 278 49.27 -9.65 -9.53
CA GLU A 278 49.89 -9.89 -8.23
C GLU A 278 50.99 -8.86 -7.90
N LYS A 279 51.71 -8.38 -8.92
CA LYS A 279 52.74 -7.32 -8.77
C LYS A 279 52.15 -5.93 -8.60
N THR A 280 50.96 -5.66 -9.13
CA THR A 280 50.35 -4.32 -9.14
C THR A 280 49.23 -4.14 -8.12
N ASN A 281 48.80 -5.21 -7.42
CA ASN A 281 47.59 -5.24 -6.60
C ASN A 281 46.37 -4.66 -7.35
N GLY A 282 46.36 -4.76 -8.68
CA GLY A 282 45.28 -4.29 -9.54
C GLY A 282 44.13 -5.28 -9.58
N VAL A 283 42.99 -4.88 -10.15
CA VAL A 283 41.89 -5.80 -10.49
C VAL A 283 42.02 -6.16 -11.97
N LEU A 284 42.21 -7.43 -12.29
CA LEU A 284 42.21 -7.89 -13.68
C LEU A 284 40.79 -7.84 -14.27
N ALA A 285 40.54 -6.87 -15.14
CA ALA A 285 39.30 -6.77 -15.91
C ALA A 285 39.45 -7.54 -17.23
N LEU A 286 38.79 -8.70 -17.33
CA LEU A 286 38.71 -9.47 -18.58
C LEU A 286 37.45 -9.06 -19.34
N GLU A 287 37.61 -8.70 -20.62
CA GLU A 287 36.48 -8.59 -21.54
C GLU A 287 36.17 -9.97 -22.11
N LEU A 288 35.03 -10.54 -21.72
CA LEU A 288 34.55 -11.80 -22.26
C LEU A 288 33.70 -11.51 -23.49
N ASP A 289 34.16 -11.94 -24.67
CA ASP A 289 33.37 -11.85 -25.89
C ASP A 289 32.15 -12.78 -25.80
N PRO A 290 30.91 -12.23 -25.82
CA PRO A 290 29.70 -13.03 -25.67
C PRO A 290 29.50 -14.04 -26.81
N LEU A 291 30.26 -13.96 -27.92
CA LEU A 291 30.19 -14.94 -29.01
C LEU A 291 30.67 -16.35 -28.61
N TYR A 292 31.68 -16.43 -27.74
CA TYR A 292 32.33 -17.69 -27.36
C TYR A 292 32.07 -18.10 -25.92
N SER A 293 31.62 -17.15 -25.10
CA SER A 293 31.55 -17.30 -23.63
C SER A 293 30.13 -17.40 -23.07
N PHE A 294 29.09 -17.22 -23.89
CA PHE A 294 27.71 -17.05 -23.40
C PHE A 294 26.79 -18.24 -23.67
N ARG A 295 26.06 -18.67 -22.62
CA ARG A 295 24.82 -19.45 -22.72
C ARG A 295 23.77 -18.85 -21.77
N PRO A 296 22.47 -18.90 -22.09
CA PRO A 296 21.43 -18.36 -21.21
C PRO A 296 21.39 -19.12 -19.89
N TYR A 297 21.41 -18.39 -18.78
CA TYR A 297 21.27 -18.99 -17.46
C TYR A 297 19.85 -19.58 -17.28
N PRO A 298 19.71 -20.81 -16.74
CA PRO A 298 18.41 -21.49 -16.69
C PRO A 298 17.32 -20.75 -15.89
N PHE A 299 17.69 -19.99 -14.84
CA PHE A 299 16.73 -19.34 -13.96
C PHE A 299 17.29 -18.08 -13.30
N GLY A 300 16.75 -16.92 -13.65
CA GLY A 300 17.17 -15.63 -13.09
C GLY A 300 18.43 -15.05 -13.74
N VAL A 301 19.13 -14.19 -13.01
CA VAL A 301 20.37 -13.54 -13.47
C VAL A 301 21.58 -14.40 -13.15
N ASP A 302 22.52 -14.52 -14.10
CA ASP A 302 23.75 -15.29 -13.91
C ASP A 302 24.59 -14.73 -12.73
N PRO A 303 25.07 -15.58 -11.80
CA PRO A 303 25.92 -15.17 -10.68
C PRO A 303 27.18 -14.36 -11.06
N VAL A 304 27.73 -14.55 -12.27
CA VAL A 304 28.96 -13.86 -12.69
C VAL A 304 28.81 -12.34 -12.66
N TRP A 305 27.59 -11.83 -12.85
CA TRP A 305 27.33 -10.40 -12.90
C TRP A 305 27.55 -9.70 -11.57
N ASN A 306 27.59 -10.42 -10.44
CA ASN A 306 27.93 -9.80 -9.16
C ASN A 306 29.42 -9.48 -9.05
N LEU A 307 30.27 -10.23 -9.75
CA LEU A 307 31.72 -10.02 -9.80
C LEU A 307 32.13 -8.98 -10.85
N ALA A 308 31.29 -8.75 -11.87
CA ALA A 308 31.61 -7.92 -13.02
C ALA A 308 31.64 -6.42 -12.69
N LEU A 309 32.65 -5.70 -13.18
CA LEU A 309 32.75 -4.24 -13.04
C LEU A 309 31.64 -3.49 -13.80
N ASN A 310 31.19 -4.04 -14.93
CA ASN A 310 30.12 -3.49 -15.77
C ASN A 310 28.71 -3.97 -15.40
N ARG A 311 28.51 -4.53 -14.19
CA ARG A 311 27.20 -5.04 -13.72
C ARG A 311 26.07 -4.03 -13.83
N LEU A 312 26.33 -2.75 -13.54
CA LEU A 312 25.33 -1.69 -13.59
C LEU A 312 24.87 -1.40 -15.03
N ASN A 313 25.77 -1.50 -16.01
CA ASN A 313 25.42 -1.30 -17.42
C ASN A 313 24.51 -2.40 -17.95
N PHE A 314 24.54 -3.60 -17.36
CA PHE A 314 23.63 -4.70 -17.70
C PHE A 314 22.32 -4.64 -16.89
N LEU A 315 22.40 -4.48 -15.57
CA LEU A 315 21.24 -4.49 -14.67
C LEU A 315 20.32 -3.28 -14.87
N ASN A 316 20.86 -2.10 -15.17
CA ASN A 316 20.05 -0.88 -15.30
C ASN A 316 19.07 -0.98 -16.49
N PRO A 317 19.50 -1.26 -17.73
CA PRO A 317 18.56 -1.41 -18.84
C PRO A 317 17.60 -2.58 -18.66
N MET A 318 18.03 -3.68 -18.03
CA MET A 318 17.18 -4.83 -17.74
C MET A 318 16.03 -4.44 -16.81
N LYS A 319 16.34 -3.87 -15.64
CA LYS A 319 15.33 -3.46 -14.64
C LYS A 319 14.44 -2.32 -15.15
N MET A 320 15.00 -1.38 -15.90
CA MET A 320 14.21 -0.30 -16.53
C MET A 320 13.19 -0.84 -17.54
N LYS A 321 13.61 -1.75 -18.43
CA LYS A 321 12.73 -2.34 -19.43
C LYS A 321 11.66 -3.25 -18.83
N SER A 322 12.00 -4.05 -17.82
CA SER A 322 11.02 -4.90 -17.14
C SER A 322 9.96 -4.07 -16.41
N SER A 323 10.36 -2.97 -15.76
CA SER A 323 9.46 -2.00 -15.12
C SER A 323 8.44 -1.42 -16.10
N ILE A 324 8.87 -1.02 -17.31
CA ILE A 324 7.97 -0.51 -18.36
C ILE A 324 6.97 -1.58 -18.81
N ILE A 325 7.44 -2.82 -19.05
CA ILE A 325 6.58 -3.94 -19.47
C ILE A 325 5.52 -4.26 -18.41
N ILE A 326 5.92 -4.35 -17.13
CA ILE A 326 5.00 -4.61 -16.02
C ILE A 326 3.96 -3.48 -15.91
N GLY A 327 4.40 -2.23 -16.00
CA GLY A 327 3.52 -1.07 -15.89
C GLY A 327 2.47 -1.00 -16.99
N ILE A 328 2.88 -1.12 -18.25
CA ILE A 328 1.96 -1.08 -19.39
C ILE A 328 1.00 -2.28 -19.35
N SER A 329 1.46 -3.47 -18.94
CA SER A 329 0.60 -4.64 -18.78
C SER A 329 -0.47 -4.42 -17.69
N GLN A 330 -0.10 -3.82 -16.56
CA GLN A 330 -1.05 -3.50 -15.48
C GLN A 330 -2.08 -2.44 -15.93
N MET A 331 -1.64 -1.38 -16.61
CA MET A 331 -2.54 -0.35 -17.13
C MET A 331 -3.50 -0.88 -18.20
N PHE A 332 -2.99 -1.71 -19.12
CA PHE A 332 -3.81 -2.37 -20.13
C PHE A 332 -4.89 -3.25 -19.48
N PHE A 333 -4.50 -4.03 -18.46
CA PHE A 333 -5.46 -4.82 -17.69
C PHE A 333 -6.53 -3.96 -17.00
N GLY A 334 -6.15 -2.82 -16.42
CA GLY A 334 -7.10 -1.87 -15.82
C GLY A 334 -8.13 -1.34 -16.81
N LEU A 335 -7.73 -1.03 -18.05
CA LEU A 335 -8.66 -0.64 -19.10
C LEU A 335 -9.62 -1.77 -19.50
N VAL A 336 -9.13 -3.01 -19.58
CA VAL A 336 -10.00 -4.17 -19.85
C VAL A 336 -11.08 -4.34 -18.78
N LEU A 337 -10.79 -4.03 -17.51
CA LEU A 337 -11.81 -4.03 -16.44
C LEU A 337 -12.85 -2.93 -16.64
N SER A 338 -12.46 -1.77 -17.18
CA SER A 338 -13.39 -0.69 -17.51
C SER A 338 -14.44 -1.12 -18.55
N LEU A 339 -14.04 -1.90 -19.56
CA LEU A 339 -14.98 -2.49 -20.52
C LEU A 339 -16.05 -3.34 -19.82
N LEU A 340 -15.66 -4.17 -18.86
CA LEU A 340 -16.59 -5.03 -18.13
C LEU A 340 -17.60 -4.20 -17.31
N ASN A 341 -17.16 -3.07 -16.73
CA ASN A 341 -18.05 -2.12 -16.05
C ASN A 341 -19.08 -1.51 -17.03
N HIS A 342 -18.63 -1.02 -18.18
CA HIS A 342 -19.53 -0.42 -19.19
C HIS A 342 -20.51 -1.43 -19.79
N LEU A 343 -20.08 -2.68 -19.99
CA LEU A 343 -20.96 -3.77 -20.44
C LEU A 343 -22.02 -4.12 -19.38
N HIS A 344 -21.64 -4.18 -18.10
CA HIS A 344 -22.59 -4.45 -17.02
C HIS A 344 -23.59 -3.30 -16.82
N ALA A 345 -23.17 -2.04 -17.00
CA ALA A 345 -24.04 -0.87 -16.97
C ALA A 345 -24.97 -0.77 -18.22
N GLY A 346 -24.75 -1.57 -19.27
CA GLY A 346 -25.54 -1.53 -20.50
C GLY A 346 -25.33 -0.29 -21.36
N SER A 347 -24.27 0.50 -21.12
CA SER A 347 -24.01 1.75 -21.85
C SER A 347 -23.14 1.51 -23.09
N TYR A 348 -23.78 1.22 -24.22
CA TYR A 348 -23.08 1.05 -25.51
C TYR A 348 -22.35 2.32 -25.98
N VAL A 349 -22.83 3.51 -25.58
CA VAL A 349 -22.20 4.78 -25.96
C VAL A 349 -20.80 4.89 -25.36
N ASP A 350 -20.64 4.52 -24.09
CA ASP A 350 -19.33 4.57 -23.43
C ASP A 350 -18.37 3.50 -23.98
N VAL A 351 -18.89 2.32 -24.36
CA VAL A 351 -18.06 1.28 -24.99
C VAL A 351 -17.45 1.77 -26.31
N PHE A 352 -18.26 2.30 -27.22
CA PHE A 352 -17.77 2.68 -28.56
C PHE A 352 -16.95 3.97 -28.57
N PHE A 353 -17.31 4.97 -27.76
CA PHE A 353 -16.73 6.31 -27.87
C PHE A 353 -15.78 6.69 -26.75
N VAL A 354 -15.75 5.93 -25.64
CA VAL A 354 -14.78 6.13 -24.55
C VAL A 354 -13.78 4.97 -24.56
N PHE A 355 -14.23 3.74 -24.36
CA PHE A 355 -13.33 2.59 -24.21
C PHE A 355 -12.52 2.26 -25.46
N ILE A 356 -13.16 2.12 -26.64
CA ILE A 356 -12.45 1.73 -27.89
C ILE A 356 -11.33 2.73 -28.25
N PRO A 357 -11.57 4.05 -28.27
CA PRO A 357 -10.48 5.00 -28.51
C PRO A 357 -9.37 4.95 -27.46
N GLN A 358 -9.72 4.75 -26.18
CA GLN A 358 -8.73 4.65 -25.10
C GLN A 358 -7.80 3.45 -25.25
N ILE A 359 -8.36 2.25 -25.50
CA ILE A 359 -7.56 1.04 -25.67
C ILE A 359 -6.72 1.09 -26.95
N LEU A 360 -7.27 1.68 -28.03
CA LEU A 360 -6.55 1.84 -29.28
C LEU A 360 -5.37 2.80 -29.10
N PHE A 361 -5.59 3.96 -28.47
CA PHE A 361 -4.54 4.92 -28.13
C PHE A 361 -3.41 4.28 -27.30
N LEU A 362 -3.75 3.55 -26.24
CA LEU A 362 -2.76 2.86 -25.39
C LEU A 362 -2.00 1.78 -26.17
N THR A 363 -2.70 0.99 -26.98
CA THR A 363 -2.11 -0.16 -27.68
C THR A 363 -1.13 0.29 -28.76
N LEU A 364 -1.50 1.29 -29.55
CA LEU A 364 -0.68 1.76 -30.67
C LEU A 364 0.63 2.42 -30.23
N ILE A 365 0.65 3.09 -29.08
CA ILE A 365 1.86 3.78 -28.59
C ILE A 365 2.65 2.87 -27.65
N PHE A 366 2.02 2.42 -26.56
CA PHE A 366 2.74 1.82 -25.43
C PHE A 366 2.85 0.31 -25.53
N VAL A 367 1.80 -0.39 -25.95
CA VAL A 367 1.91 -1.85 -26.15
C VAL A 367 2.85 -2.15 -27.32
N TYR A 368 2.82 -1.33 -28.37
CA TYR A 368 3.80 -1.39 -29.45
C TYR A 368 5.25 -1.23 -28.95
N LEU A 369 5.51 -0.28 -28.06
CA LEU A 369 6.82 -0.12 -27.40
C LEU A 369 7.25 -1.40 -26.63
N CYS A 370 6.33 -2.04 -25.90
CA CYS A 370 6.62 -3.31 -25.22
C CYS A 370 6.98 -4.43 -26.20
N ILE A 371 6.24 -4.55 -27.30
CA ILE A 371 6.51 -5.54 -28.36
C ILE A 371 7.90 -5.28 -28.95
N GLN A 372 8.24 -4.04 -29.25
CA GLN A 372 9.56 -3.61 -29.72
C GLN A 372 10.69 -4.04 -28.76
N VAL A 373 10.51 -3.86 -27.44
CA VAL A 373 11.50 -4.29 -26.44
C VAL A 373 11.69 -5.81 -26.45
N ILE A 374 10.60 -6.58 -26.52
CA ILE A 374 10.65 -8.05 -26.53
C ILE A 374 11.29 -8.55 -27.83
N LEU A 375 10.90 -7.99 -28.98
CA LEU A 375 11.51 -8.30 -30.28
C LEU A 375 13.02 -8.02 -30.25
N LYS A 376 13.43 -6.91 -29.63
CA LYS A 376 14.85 -6.59 -29.48
C LYS A 376 15.61 -7.66 -28.71
N TRP A 377 15.01 -8.21 -27.65
CA TRP A 377 15.63 -9.29 -26.85
C TRP A 377 15.70 -10.64 -27.56
N VAL A 378 14.74 -10.94 -28.45
CA VAL A 378 14.68 -12.24 -29.14
C VAL A 378 15.56 -12.26 -30.39
N PHE A 379 15.55 -11.19 -31.19
CA PHE A 379 16.13 -11.20 -32.54
C PHE A 379 17.54 -10.63 -32.65
N PHE A 380 17.95 -9.69 -31.78
CA PHE A 380 19.27 -9.06 -31.89
C PHE A 380 20.30 -9.80 -31.03
N TRP A 381 21.19 -10.54 -31.70
CA TRP A 381 22.31 -11.30 -31.10
C TRP A 381 23.67 -10.73 -31.52
N VAL A 382 24.74 -11.24 -30.90
CA VAL A 382 26.15 -10.81 -31.12
C VAL A 382 26.64 -11.08 -32.54
N GLN A 383 26.15 -12.15 -33.19
CA GLN A 383 26.36 -12.34 -34.61
C GLN A 383 25.39 -11.46 -35.40
N PRO A 384 25.82 -10.75 -36.46
CA PRO A 384 24.92 -10.21 -37.46
C PRO A 384 24.23 -11.38 -38.17
N GLY A 385 23.10 -11.82 -37.61
CA GLY A 385 22.25 -12.88 -38.13
C GLY A 385 20.97 -12.30 -38.72
N TYR A 386 20.58 -12.86 -39.86
CA TYR A 386 19.42 -12.54 -40.69
C TYR A 386 18.21 -11.96 -39.92
N ILE A 387 17.98 -10.67 -40.07
CA ILE A 387 16.67 -10.07 -39.80
C ILE A 387 15.75 -10.52 -40.94
N LEU A 388 14.50 -10.86 -40.59
CA LEU A 388 13.37 -11.20 -41.47
C LEU A 388 13.58 -10.71 -42.93
N TYR A 389 14.13 -11.59 -43.78
CA TYR A 389 14.45 -11.39 -45.21
C TYR A 389 15.54 -10.36 -45.59
N VAL A 390 16.82 -10.60 -45.26
CA VAL A 390 17.92 -10.11 -46.10
C VAL A 390 19.03 -11.16 -46.21
N TYR A 391 19.15 -11.80 -47.38
CA TYR A 391 20.30 -12.63 -47.72
C TYR A 391 21.54 -11.74 -47.91
N VAL A 392 22.64 -12.03 -47.22
CA VAL A 392 23.98 -11.59 -47.64
C VAL A 392 24.76 -12.84 -48.01
N GLN A 393 24.91 -13.10 -49.30
CA GLN A 393 25.87 -14.09 -49.78
C GLN A 393 27.28 -13.59 -49.49
N LYS A 394 28.05 -14.33 -48.70
CA LYS A 394 29.51 -14.28 -48.76
C LYS A 394 29.93 -15.06 -50.01
N GLN A 395 30.50 -14.37 -51.00
CA GLN A 395 31.17 -15.04 -52.11
C GLN A 395 32.66 -15.12 -51.77
N GLU A 396 33.15 -16.33 -51.49
CA GLU A 396 34.58 -16.61 -51.39
C GLU A 396 35.24 -16.49 -52.77
N GLN A 397 36.40 -15.85 -52.78
CA GLN A 397 37.16 -15.48 -53.98
C GLN A 397 37.63 -16.71 -54.77
N GLY A 398 37.19 -16.81 -56.02
CA GLY A 398 37.89 -17.51 -57.09
C GLY A 398 38.49 -16.48 -58.05
N MET A 399 39.77 -16.66 -58.40
CA MET A 399 40.57 -15.85 -59.31
C MET A 399 39.82 -15.39 -60.57
N ALA A 400 39.92 -14.10 -60.92
CA ALA A 400 40.27 -13.64 -62.28
C ALA A 400 40.26 -12.10 -62.35
N HIS A 401 41.13 -11.61 -63.22
CA HIS A 401 41.47 -10.25 -63.53
C HIS A 401 40.31 -9.39 -64.10
N GLN A 402 40.37 -8.11 -63.71
CA GLN A 402 40.33 -6.92 -64.57
C GLN A 402 38.97 -6.28 -64.97
N ASP A 403 38.93 -4.98 -64.64
CA ASP A 403 38.18 -3.85 -65.20
C ASP A 403 36.65 -3.95 -65.32
N ASP A 404 35.98 -3.41 -64.30
CA ASP A 404 35.05 -2.29 -64.48
C ASP A 404 34.80 -1.60 -63.14
N LYS A 405 35.14 -0.31 -63.05
CA LYS A 405 34.88 0.53 -61.87
C LYS A 405 33.38 0.76 -61.72
N LYS A 406 32.68 -0.19 -61.12
CA LYS A 406 31.46 0.10 -60.37
C LYS A 406 31.91 0.73 -59.06
N HIS A 407 31.52 1.97 -58.82
CA HIS A 407 31.57 2.54 -57.48
C HIS A 407 30.73 1.64 -56.58
N TRP A 408 31.40 0.81 -55.79
CA TRP A 408 30.80 0.17 -54.64
C TRP A 408 30.79 1.24 -53.56
N GLU A 409 29.61 1.78 -53.25
CA GLU A 409 29.40 2.37 -51.94
C GLU A 409 29.56 1.22 -50.94
N GLU A 410 30.72 1.19 -50.26
CA GLU A 410 30.83 0.57 -48.95
C GLU A 410 29.82 1.28 -48.04
N ASN A 411 28.60 0.73 -47.96
CA ASN A 411 27.66 1.16 -46.94
C ASN A 411 28.17 0.67 -45.59
N ASP A 412 28.91 1.55 -44.92
CA ASP A 412 29.22 1.49 -43.50
C ASP A 412 27.96 1.12 -42.71
N GLN A 413 28.05 0.01 -41.96
CA GLN A 413 27.20 -0.43 -40.83
C GLN A 413 25.82 0.25 -40.64
N CYS A 414 24.97 0.29 -41.67
CA CYS A 414 23.65 0.92 -41.59
C CYS A 414 22.53 -0.12 -41.34
N TYR A 415 22.69 -0.91 -40.28
CA TYR A 415 21.63 -1.79 -39.74
C TYR A 415 20.82 -1.13 -38.61
N LEU A 416 20.99 0.18 -38.40
CA LEU A 416 20.61 0.86 -37.15
C LEU A 416 19.34 1.73 -37.21
N GLN A 417 18.60 1.80 -38.33
CA GLN A 417 17.39 2.65 -38.40
C GLN A 417 16.06 1.91 -38.53
N LEU A 418 15.98 0.78 -39.24
CA LEU A 418 14.72 0.00 -39.35
C LEU A 418 14.90 -1.42 -38.81
N TRP A 419 14.07 -1.80 -37.84
CA TRP A 419 14.04 -3.09 -37.17
C TRP A 419 13.25 -4.14 -37.96
N TYR A 420 12.31 -3.71 -38.80
CA TYR A 420 11.54 -4.54 -39.72
C TYR A 420 11.12 -3.74 -40.98
N PRO A 421 10.82 -4.40 -42.12
CA PRO A 421 10.51 -3.70 -43.36
C PRO A 421 9.26 -2.81 -43.22
N ASN A 422 9.34 -1.58 -43.77
CA ASN A 422 8.30 -0.54 -43.68
C ASN A 422 7.96 -0.05 -42.26
N GLN A 423 8.87 -0.17 -41.27
CA GLN A 423 8.66 0.35 -39.91
C GLN A 423 8.20 1.82 -39.91
N ASP A 424 8.86 2.70 -40.65
CA ASP A 424 8.54 4.14 -40.70
C ASP A 424 7.08 4.40 -41.10
N LYS A 425 6.55 3.62 -42.06
CA LYS A 425 5.15 3.73 -42.51
C LYS A 425 4.18 3.24 -41.44
N VAL A 426 4.54 2.18 -40.72
CA VAL A 426 3.70 1.62 -39.65
C VAL A 426 3.67 2.57 -38.44
N GLU A 427 4.82 3.11 -38.03
CA GLU A 427 4.90 4.07 -36.92
C GLU A 427 4.15 5.37 -37.24
N ALA A 428 4.30 5.90 -38.47
CA ALA A 428 3.52 7.05 -38.93
C ALA A 428 2.01 6.79 -38.91
N ALA A 429 1.58 5.59 -39.36
CA ALA A 429 0.17 5.20 -39.31
C ALA A 429 -0.36 5.09 -37.88
N PHE A 430 0.43 4.50 -36.96
CA PHE A 430 0.04 4.35 -35.56
C PHE A 430 -0.12 5.70 -34.85
N ILE A 431 0.82 6.63 -35.08
CA ILE A 431 0.73 7.99 -34.53
C ILE A 431 -0.49 8.72 -35.10
N LEU A 432 -0.75 8.62 -36.41
CA LEU A 432 -1.89 9.28 -37.04
C LEU A 432 -3.23 8.78 -36.48
N ILE A 433 -3.38 7.46 -36.31
CA ILE A 433 -4.58 6.87 -35.74
C ILE A 433 -4.72 7.26 -34.25
N ALA A 434 -3.63 7.24 -33.48
CA ALA A 434 -3.66 7.63 -32.07
C ALA A 434 -4.07 9.09 -31.88
N VAL A 435 -3.58 10.00 -32.72
CA VAL A 435 -3.98 11.42 -32.70
C VAL A 435 -5.45 11.59 -33.12
N ALA A 436 -5.93 10.80 -34.08
CA ALA A 436 -7.34 10.81 -34.51
C ALA A 436 -8.31 10.32 -33.42
N CYS A 437 -7.87 9.48 -32.47
CA CYS A 437 -8.70 9.05 -31.35
C CYS A 437 -9.06 10.17 -30.36
N ILE A 438 -8.20 11.19 -30.22
CA ILE A 438 -8.42 12.32 -29.29
C ILE A 438 -9.70 13.12 -29.61
N PRO A 439 -9.90 13.64 -30.84
CA PRO A 439 -11.12 14.36 -31.17
C PRO A 439 -12.37 13.46 -31.15
N VAL A 440 -12.23 12.15 -31.44
CA VAL A 440 -13.34 11.19 -31.35
C VAL A 440 -13.84 11.08 -29.90
N MET A 441 -12.94 10.94 -28.94
CA MET A 441 -13.31 10.90 -27.51
C MET A 441 -13.94 12.21 -27.04
N LEU A 442 -13.41 13.34 -27.50
CA LEU A 442 -13.81 14.66 -27.00
C LEU A 442 -15.20 15.07 -27.49
N PHE A 443 -15.50 14.91 -28.77
CA PHE A 443 -16.72 15.50 -29.37
C PHE A 443 -17.89 14.52 -29.54
N VAL A 444 -17.63 13.22 -29.72
CA VAL A 444 -18.69 12.31 -30.19
C VAL A 444 -19.71 11.99 -29.10
N LYS A 445 -19.27 11.74 -27.86
CA LYS A 445 -20.18 11.44 -26.75
C LYS A 445 -21.09 12.63 -26.40
N PRO A 446 -20.58 13.87 -26.20
CA PRO A 446 -21.44 15.03 -25.96
C PRO A 446 -22.41 15.29 -27.12
N ALA A 447 -21.96 15.15 -28.37
CA ALA A 447 -22.82 15.34 -29.53
C ALA A 447 -24.00 14.35 -29.55
N ILE A 448 -23.76 13.06 -29.27
CA ILE A 448 -24.83 12.05 -29.19
C ILE A 448 -25.82 12.37 -28.06
N MET A 449 -25.32 12.78 -26.89
CA MET A 449 -26.17 13.16 -25.76
C MET A 449 -27.03 14.39 -26.09
N TRP A 450 -26.47 15.38 -26.78
CA TRP A 450 -27.20 16.55 -27.26
C TRP A 450 -28.31 16.18 -28.26
N PHE A 451 -28.02 15.30 -29.23
CA PHE A 451 -29.04 14.83 -30.18
C PHE A 451 -30.17 14.05 -29.49
N ARG A 452 -29.86 13.23 -28.48
CA ARG A 452 -30.87 12.52 -27.69
C ARG A 452 -31.74 13.46 -26.86
N ALA A 453 -31.13 14.45 -26.22
CA ALA A 453 -31.84 15.48 -25.46
C ALA A 453 -32.78 16.30 -26.36
N ARG A 454 -32.32 16.68 -27.56
CA ARG A 454 -33.13 17.39 -28.56
C ARG A 454 -34.31 16.57 -29.09
N ASN A 455 -34.16 15.24 -29.14
CA ASN A 455 -35.22 14.32 -29.56
C ASN A 455 -36.19 13.93 -28.42
N GLY A 456 -36.11 14.58 -27.26
CA GLY A 456 -37.06 14.38 -26.14
C GLY A 456 -36.91 13.04 -25.41
N GLN A 457 -35.79 12.33 -25.58
CA GLN A 457 -35.49 11.14 -24.76
C GLN A 457 -34.95 11.57 -23.40
N GLN A 458 -35.39 10.92 -22.33
CA GLN A 458 -34.78 11.09 -21.00
C GLN A 458 -33.32 10.64 -21.09
N VAL A 459 -32.41 11.62 -21.07
CA VAL A 459 -30.97 11.38 -20.95
C VAL A 459 -30.66 11.43 -19.47
N SER A 460 -30.47 10.26 -18.84
CA SER A 460 -29.83 10.27 -17.52
C SER A 460 -28.38 10.68 -17.73
N SER A 461 -27.98 11.76 -17.04
CA SER A 461 -26.57 12.15 -17.00
C SER A 461 -25.85 11.07 -16.20
N GLY A 462 -25.17 10.16 -16.88
CA GLY A 462 -24.55 8.97 -16.30
C GLY A 462 -23.30 9.25 -15.46
N HIS A 463 -23.22 10.39 -14.76
CA HIS A 463 -22.10 10.72 -13.88
C HIS A 463 -22.57 10.81 -12.43
N GLY A 464 -22.14 9.81 -11.67
CA GLY A 464 -22.28 9.73 -10.22
C GLY A 464 -21.47 10.84 -9.54
N GLY A 465 -22.10 11.41 -8.52
CA GLY A 465 -21.58 12.51 -7.72
C GLY A 465 -22.75 13.33 -7.23
N GLY A 466 -23.20 13.03 -6.01
CA GLY A 466 -24.51 13.42 -5.50
C GLY A 466 -24.86 14.89 -5.68
N HIS A 467 -26.01 15.13 -6.27
CA HIS A 467 -27.00 16.09 -5.80
C HIS A 467 -28.34 15.64 -6.39
N GLY A 468 -29.24 15.20 -5.52
CA GLY A 468 -30.65 15.10 -5.85
C GLY A 468 -31.15 16.49 -6.20
N GLY A 469 -31.25 16.75 -7.50
CA GLY A 469 -31.76 17.98 -8.05
C GLY A 469 -32.13 17.72 -9.48
N ASP A 470 -33.39 17.99 -9.80
CA ASP A 470 -33.97 18.07 -11.15
C ASP A 470 -33.22 19.14 -11.99
N GLY A 471 -31.96 18.87 -12.33
CA GLY A 471 -31.15 19.73 -13.16
C GLY A 471 -31.45 19.47 -14.62
N GLU A 472 -31.91 20.51 -15.33
CA GLU A 472 -32.00 20.51 -16.79
C GLU A 472 -30.66 20.05 -17.40
N PHE A 473 -30.71 19.23 -18.45
CA PHE A 473 -29.52 18.77 -19.16
C PHE A 473 -28.70 19.96 -19.65
N ASN A 474 -27.58 20.23 -18.98
CA ASN A 474 -26.65 21.27 -19.40
C ASN A 474 -25.56 20.66 -20.28
N PHE A 475 -25.68 20.89 -21.58
CA PHE A 475 -24.68 20.46 -22.55
C PHE A 475 -23.26 21.00 -22.25
N GLY A 476 -23.17 22.20 -21.68
CA GLY A 476 -21.89 22.81 -21.30
C GLY A 476 -21.13 21.95 -20.29
N ASP A 477 -21.81 21.47 -19.25
CA ASP A 477 -21.20 20.68 -18.18
C ASP A 477 -20.71 19.32 -18.69
N VAL A 478 -21.51 18.67 -19.56
CA VAL A 478 -21.13 17.41 -20.21
C VAL A 478 -19.91 17.59 -21.10
N MET A 479 -19.83 18.69 -21.86
CA MET A 479 -18.69 18.96 -22.73
C MET A 479 -17.42 19.29 -21.93
N VAL A 480 -17.53 20.09 -20.86
CA VAL A 480 -16.39 20.41 -19.98
C VAL A 480 -15.86 19.16 -19.29
N TYR A 481 -16.74 18.32 -18.73
CA TYR A 481 -16.33 17.08 -18.08
C TYR A 481 -15.65 16.13 -19.07
N GLN A 482 -16.22 15.94 -20.26
CA GLN A 482 -15.62 15.08 -21.28
C GLN A 482 -14.26 15.61 -21.77
N ALA A 483 -14.11 16.93 -21.87
CA ALA A 483 -12.84 17.55 -22.21
C ALA A 483 -11.77 17.28 -21.14
N ILE A 484 -12.10 17.46 -19.85
CA ILE A 484 -11.20 17.15 -18.73
C ILE A 484 -10.82 15.67 -18.76
N HIS A 485 -11.79 14.77 -18.89
CA HIS A 485 -11.56 13.32 -18.93
C HIS A 485 -10.64 12.91 -20.10
N THR A 486 -10.82 13.51 -21.28
CA THR A 486 -9.97 13.21 -22.45
C THR A 486 -8.54 13.70 -22.25
N ILE A 487 -8.36 14.92 -21.71
CA ILE A 487 -7.04 15.51 -21.42
C ILE A 487 -6.32 14.71 -20.33
N GLU A 488 -7.02 14.42 -19.24
CA GLU A 488 -6.51 13.63 -18.12
C GLU A 488 -6.11 12.23 -18.58
N PHE A 489 -6.91 11.57 -19.42
CA PHE A 489 -6.56 10.27 -19.97
C PHE A 489 -5.30 10.32 -20.85
N ALA A 490 -5.25 11.23 -21.82
CA ALA A 490 -4.14 11.30 -22.78
C ALA A 490 -2.79 11.67 -22.10
N LEU A 491 -2.80 12.70 -21.25
CA LEU A 491 -1.61 13.08 -20.47
C LEU A 491 -1.28 12.05 -19.39
N GLY A 492 -2.32 11.47 -18.77
CA GLY A 492 -2.20 10.41 -17.77
C GLY A 492 -1.54 9.17 -18.33
N CYS A 493 -1.83 8.73 -19.56
CA CYS A 493 -1.16 7.57 -20.17
C CYS A 493 0.37 7.72 -20.22
N ILE A 494 0.86 8.91 -20.59
CA ILE A 494 2.30 9.20 -20.64
C ILE A 494 2.86 9.29 -19.21
N SER A 495 2.21 10.07 -18.35
CA SER A 495 2.67 10.29 -16.97
C SER A 495 2.67 9.01 -16.13
N HIS A 496 1.66 8.14 -16.27
CA HIS A 496 1.57 6.88 -15.55
C HIS A 496 2.60 5.88 -16.06
N THR A 497 2.86 5.81 -17.37
CA THR A 497 3.93 4.95 -17.91
C THR A 497 5.29 5.35 -17.36
N ALA A 498 5.61 6.65 -17.36
CA ALA A 498 6.86 7.14 -16.78
C ALA A 498 6.94 6.89 -15.26
N SER A 499 5.80 6.97 -14.56
CA SER A 499 5.70 6.69 -13.13
C SER A 499 6.11 5.27 -12.75
N TYR A 500 5.90 4.27 -13.62
CA TYR A 500 6.34 2.90 -13.37
C TYR A 500 7.86 2.73 -13.27
N LEU A 501 8.66 3.69 -13.75
CA LEU A 501 10.13 3.69 -13.58
C LEU A 501 10.55 3.68 -12.10
N ARG A 502 9.65 4.04 -11.17
CA ARG A 502 9.86 3.85 -9.72
C ARG A 502 10.21 2.40 -9.36
N LEU A 503 9.63 1.42 -10.06
CA LEU A 503 9.93 -0.01 -9.86
C LEU A 503 11.42 -0.28 -10.04
N TRP A 504 12.00 0.28 -11.10
CA TRP A 504 13.44 0.18 -11.38
C TRP A 504 14.27 0.97 -10.36
N ALA A 505 13.93 2.24 -10.13
CA ALA A 505 14.71 3.12 -9.26
C ALA A 505 14.85 2.56 -7.83
N LEU A 506 13.74 2.10 -7.25
CA LEU A 506 13.73 1.59 -5.88
C LEU A 506 14.39 0.21 -5.78
N SER A 507 14.21 -0.67 -6.78
CA SER A 507 14.90 -1.95 -6.87
C SER A 507 16.43 -1.80 -7.00
N LEU A 508 16.87 -0.77 -7.71
CA LEU A 508 18.29 -0.45 -7.82
C LEU A 508 18.84 0.12 -6.51
N ALA A 509 18.13 1.07 -5.91
CA ALA A 509 18.52 1.67 -4.63
C ALA A 509 18.65 0.61 -3.53
N HIS A 510 17.67 -0.29 -3.41
CA HIS A 510 17.71 -1.39 -2.45
C HIS A 510 18.93 -2.29 -2.63
N ALA A 511 19.20 -2.72 -3.87
CA ALA A 511 20.36 -3.56 -4.18
C ALA A 511 21.70 -2.86 -3.86
N GLN A 512 21.84 -1.57 -4.18
CA GLN A 512 23.06 -0.81 -3.89
C GLN A 512 23.24 -0.55 -2.39
N LEU A 513 22.17 -0.20 -1.66
CA LEU A 513 22.25 0.00 -0.22
C LEU A 513 22.64 -1.29 0.51
N SER A 514 22.10 -2.44 0.09
CA SER A 514 22.51 -3.73 0.64
C SER A 514 23.98 -4.03 0.38
N ASP A 515 24.50 -3.71 -0.81
CA ASP A 515 25.91 -3.96 -1.14
C ASP A 515 26.87 -3.04 -0.39
N VAL A 516 26.50 -1.77 -0.19
CA VAL A 516 27.26 -0.83 0.65
C VAL A 516 27.27 -1.31 2.10
N LEU A 517 26.14 -1.76 2.64
CA LEU A 517 26.07 -2.29 4.00
C LEU A 517 26.97 -3.52 4.16
N TRP A 518 26.96 -4.44 3.20
CA TRP A 518 27.83 -5.61 3.21
C TRP A 518 29.32 -5.25 3.18
N THR A 519 29.72 -4.40 2.22
CA THR A 519 31.13 -4.06 1.97
C THR A 519 31.72 -3.16 3.05
N MET A 520 30.96 -2.21 3.59
CA MET A 520 31.48 -1.25 4.58
C MET A 520 31.44 -1.77 6.02
N VAL A 521 30.52 -2.68 6.33
CA VAL A 521 30.33 -3.21 7.70
C VAL A 521 30.86 -4.64 7.81
N LEU A 522 30.23 -5.59 7.11
CA LEU A 522 30.50 -7.01 7.32
C LEU A 522 31.89 -7.43 6.81
N ASN A 523 32.32 -6.90 5.65
CA ASN A 523 33.62 -7.25 5.06
C ASN A 523 34.80 -6.84 5.97
N LYS A 524 34.68 -5.76 6.74
CA LYS A 524 35.71 -5.35 7.72
C LYS A 524 35.81 -6.32 8.90
N GLY A 525 34.72 -7.01 9.24
CA GLY A 525 34.70 -8.03 10.28
C GLY A 525 35.54 -9.27 9.94
N PHE A 526 35.69 -9.58 8.65
CA PHE A 526 36.47 -10.74 8.19
C PHE A 526 37.98 -10.49 8.09
N ALA A 527 38.44 -9.24 8.29
CA ALA A 527 39.84 -8.87 8.07
C ALA A 527 40.80 -9.35 9.17
N GLN A 528 40.31 -9.66 10.39
CA GLN A 528 41.18 -10.03 11.52
C GLN A 528 41.12 -11.53 11.85
N PRO A 529 42.22 -12.28 11.69
CA PRO A 529 42.29 -13.67 12.16
C PRO A 529 42.46 -13.76 13.68
N GLY A 530 41.90 -14.80 14.30
CA GLY A 530 42.09 -15.14 15.72
C GLY A 530 40.83 -15.04 16.59
N VAL A 531 40.96 -15.37 17.88
CA VAL A 531 39.83 -15.40 18.85
C VAL A 531 39.23 -14.00 19.08
N ILE A 532 40.07 -12.96 19.06
CA ILE A 532 39.63 -11.56 19.12
C ILE A 532 38.80 -11.21 17.88
N GLY A 533 39.22 -11.70 16.70
CA GLY A 533 38.47 -11.58 15.45
C GLY A 533 37.11 -12.24 15.50
N MET A 534 36.98 -13.41 16.16
CA MET A 534 35.68 -14.08 16.34
C MET A 534 34.69 -13.24 17.17
N VAL A 535 35.14 -12.66 18.28
CA VAL A 535 34.29 -11.78 19.13
C VAL A 535 33.93 -10.50 18.38
N ALA A 536 34.90 -9.88 17.70
CA ALA A 536 34.66 -8.70 16.89
C ALA A 536 33.65 -8.98 15.75
N ASN A 537 33.78 -10.13 15.08
CA ASN A 537 32.86 -10.52 14.01
C ASN A 537 31.43 -10.75 14.52
N PHE A 538 31.26 -11.33 15.72
CA PHE A 538 29.93 -11.47 16.33
C PHE A 538 29.26 -10.12 16.60
N VAL A 539 30.01 -9.16 17.16
CA VAL A 539 29.48 -7.81 17.43
C VAL A 539 29.16 -7.07 16.14
N ILE A 540 30.05 -7.13 15.15
CA ILE A 540 29.83 -6.51 13.82
C ILE A 540 28.63 -7.15 13.11
N PHE A 541 28.47 -8.47 13.21
CA PHE A 541 27.31 -9.17 12.66
C PHE A 541 26.00 -8.76 13.36
N ALA A 542 26.00 -8.62 14.69
CA ALA A 542 24.84 -8.13 15.43
C ALA A 542 24.45 -6.70 15.01
N PHE A 543 25.44 -5.83 14.80
CA PHE A 543 25.23 -4.49 14.27
C PHE A 543 24.69 -4.52 12.83
N PHE A 544 25.29 -5.33 11.95
CA PHE A 544 24.83 -5.55 10.58
C PHE A 544 23.38 -6.04 10.53
N GLY A 545 23.04 -7.05 11.35
CA GLY A 545 21.68 -7.61 11.42
C GLY A 545 20.66 -6.58 11.92
N THR A 546 20.99 -5.81 12.95
CA THR A 546 20.11 -4.76 13.48
C THR A 546 19.88 -3.66 12.45
N MET A 547 20.93 -3.18 11.78
CA MET A 547 20.83 -2.17 10.73
C MET A 547 20.06 -2.68 9.51
N SER A 548 20.28 -3.94 9.10
CA SER A 548 19.55 -4.55 7.98
C SER A 548 18.06 -4.62 8.27
N VAL A 549 17.66 -5.06 9.47
CA VAL A 549 16.23 -5.12 9.82
C VAL A 549 15.61 -3.73 9.97
N ALA A 550 16.29 -2.80 10.64
CA ALA A 550 15.74 -1.46 10.89
C ALA A 550 15.66 -0.60 9.62
N VAL A 551 16.74 -0.56 8.82
CA VAL A 551 16.83 0.32 7.65
C VAL A 551 16.31 -0.39 6.40
N LEU A 552 16.87 -1.55 6.06
CA LEU A 552 16.55 -2.22 4.79
C LEU A 552 15.20 -2.93 4.84
N VAL A 553 14.82 -3.59 5.93
CA VAL A 553 13.52 -4.29 5.99
C VAL A 553 12.37 -3.35 6.37
N LEU A 554 12.49 -2.59 7.46
CA LEU A 554 11.39 -1.75 7.94
C LEU A 554 11.24 -0.44 7.14
N MET A 555 12.27 0.40 7.08
CA MET A 555 12.13 1.73 6.44
C MET A 555 12.00 1.63 4.90
N GLU A 556 12.93 0.93 4.24
CA GLU A 556 12.87 0.74 2.78
C GLU A 556 11.67 -0.14 2.38
N GLY A 557 11.32 -1.17 3.17
CA GLY A 557 10.12 -1.96 2.94
C GLY A 557 8.84 -1.14 3.04
N LEU A 558 8.73 -0.21 4.00
CA LEU A 558 7.59 0.70 4.10
C LEU A 558 7.53 1.67 2.91
N SER A 559 8.68 2.19 2.48
CA SER A 559 8.79 3.04 1.28
C SER A 559 8.30 2.30 0.02
N ALA A 560 8.79 1.07 -0.20
CA ALA A 560 8.36 0.23 -1.31
C ALA A 560 6.87 -0.13 -1.23
N PHE A 561 6.34 -0.37 -0.03
CA PHE A 561 4.91 -0.59 0.20
C PHE A 561 4.07 0.62 -0.24
N LEU A 562 4.44 1.83 0.18
CA LEU A 562 3.71 3.06 -0.19
C LEU A 562 3.81 3.36 -1.69
N HIS A 563 4.96 3.11 -2.32
CA HIS A 563 5.10 3.26 -3.76
C HIS A 563 4.29 2.24 -4.56
N ALA A 564 4.23 0.98 -4.11
CA ALA A 564 3.37 -0.05 -4.69
C ALA A 564 1.89 0.32 -4.54
N LEU A 565 1.49 0.85 -3.38
CA LEU A 565 0.13 1.29 -3.10
C LEU A 565 -0.26 2.47 -3.99
N ARG A 566 0.63 3.45 -4.16
CA ARG A 566 0.44 4.57 -5.07
C ARG A 566 0.15 4.11 -6.50
N LEU A 567 0.95 3.17 -7.02
CA LEU A 567 0.75 2.58 -8.35
C LEU A 567 -0.63 1.92 -8.51
N HIS A 568 -1.20 1.37 -7.44
CA HIS A 568 -2.54 0.79 -7.51
C HIS A 568 -3.63 1.86 -7.46
N TRP A 569 -3.51 2.87 -6.60
CA TRP A 569 -4.53 3.90 -6.43
C TRP A 569 -4.61 4.85 -7.62
N VAL A 570 -3.48 5.29 -8.18
CA VAL A 570 -3.49 6.30 -9.24
C VAL A 570 -3.30 5.72 -10.62
N GLU A 571 -2.42 4.75 -10.80
CA GLU A 571 -2.12 4.24 -12.14
C GLU A 571 -3.07 3.10 -12.56
N PHE A 572 -3.51 2.25 -11.62
CA PHE A 572 -4.43 1.14 -11.90
C PHE A 572 -5.91 1.50 -11.71
N GLN A 573 -6.31 1.99 -10.53
CA GLN A 573 -7.71 2.26 -10.18
C GLN A 573 -8.32 3.40 -11.01
N SER A 574 -7.55 4.43 -11.36
CA SER A 574 -8.05 5.55 -12.21
C SER A 574 -8.62 5.14 -13.57
N LYS A 575 -8.39 3.90 -14.02
CA LYS A 575 -8.85 3.41 -15.33
C LYS A 575 -10.27 2.85 -15.32
N PHE A 576 -10.75 2.36 -14.17
CA PHE A 576 -12.05 1.68 -14.09
C PHE A 576 -12.82 1.94 -12.80
N TYR A 577 -12.17 2.48 -11.77
CA TYR A 577 -12.72 2.63 -10.42
C TYR A 577 -13.09 4.09 -10.16
N ILE A 578 -14.39 4.36 -9.96
CA ILE A 578 -14.92 5.71 -9.73
C ILE A 578 -14.82 6.10 -8.24
N GLY A 579 -15.09 5.15 -7.33
CA GLY A 579 -14.79 5.32 -5.90
C GLY A 579 -15.68 6.29 -5.11
N THR A 580 -16.88 6.62 -5.59
CA THR A 580 -17.82 7.59 -4.98
C THR A 580 -18.95 6.96 -4.16
N GLY A 581 -18.88 5.66 -3.88
CA GLY A 581 -19.96 4.92 -3.24
C GLY A 581 -20.10 5.18 -1.74
N ILE A 582 -21.16 4.62 -1.15
CA ILE A 582 -21.41 4.66 0.29
C ILE A 582 -21.10 3.27 0.87
N GLN A 583 -20.31 3.19 1.93
CA GLN A 583 -19.97 1.93 2.57
C GLN A 583 -21.16 1.38 3.35
N PHE A 584 -21.42 0.08 3.21
CA PHE A 584 -22.45 -0.57 4.00
C PHE A 584 -21.97 -0.85 5.43
N GLU A 585 -22.40 -0.02 6.37
CA GLU A 585 -22.20 -0.23 7.81
C GLU A 585 -23.51 -0.67 8.48
N PRO A 586 -23.69 -1.98 8.77
CA PRO A 586 -24.91 -2.46 9.41
C PRO A 586 -24.91 -2.13 10.92
N PHE A 587 -26.09 -1.87 11.46
CA PHE A 587 -26.28 -1.77 12.91
C PHE A 587 -25.94 -3.11 13.59
N SER A 588 -24.85 -3.15 14.36
CA SER A 588 -24.36 -4.35 15.05
C SER A 588 -23.78 -4.03 16.42
N PHE A 589 -24.31 -4.67 17.47
CA PHE A 589 -23.78 -4.53 18.83
C PHE A 589 -22.32 -5.00 18.95
N HIS A 590 -21.92 -5.99 18.15
CA HIS A 590 -20.55 -6.51 18.22
C HIS A 590 -19.53 -5.46 17.78
N GLN A 591 -19.83 -4.74 16.69
CA GLN A 591 -18.97 -3.68 16.16
C GLN A 591 -18.87 -2.50 17.14
N ILE A 592 -20.01 -2.07 17.69
CA ILE A 592 -20.06 -0.95 18.65
C ILE A 592 -19.23 -1.26 19.91
N ILE A 593 -19.30 -2.50 20.42
CA ILE A 593 -18.51 -2.91 21.58
C ILE A 593 -17.02 -2.95 21.24
N ARG A 594 -16.63 -3.45 20.05
CA ARG A 594 -15.22 -3.51 19.63
C ARG A 594 -14.60 -2.12 19.47
N ILE A 595 -15.35 -1.17 18.91
CA ILE A 595 -14.95 0.25 18.79
C ILE A 595 -14.73 0.83 20.19
N HIS A 596 -15.68 0.64 21.11
CA HIS A 596 -15.57 1.15 22.48
C HIS A 596 -14.40 0.55 23.27
N GLU A 597 -14.06 -0.72 23.00
CA GLU A 597 -12.87 -1.36 23.58
C GLU A 597 -11.55 -0.94 22.91
N GLY A 598 -11.59 -0.16 21.82
CA GLY A 598 -10.42 0.35 21.10
C GLY A 598 -9.71 -0.66 20.20
N MET A 599 -10.42 -1.71 19.74
CA MET A 599 -9.82 -2.77 18.91
C MET A 599 -10.01 -2.57 17.40
N ASP A 600 -11.02 -1.80 16.99
CA ASP A 600 -11.31 -1.49 15.58
C ASP A 600 -11.62 0.03 15.50
N ALA A 601 -10.62 0.88 15.70
CA ALA A 601 -10.73 2.33 15.53
C ALA A 601 -10.45 2.73 14.08
#